data_AF-A0A1I1NXE1-F1
#
_entry.id   AF-A0A1I1NXE1-F1
#
_cell.length_a   1.000
_cell.length_b   1.000
_cell.length_c   1.000
_cell.angle_alpha   90.00
_cell.angle_beta   90.00
_cell.angle_gamma   90.00
#
_symmetry.space_group_name_H-M   'P 1'
#
loop_
_entity.id
_entity.type
_entity.pdbx_description
1 polymer ?
#
loop_
_entity_poly.entity_id
_entity_poly.type
_entity_poly.pdbx_seq_one_letter_code
_entity_poly.pdbx_strand_id
1 'polypeptide(L)'
;MERREKPPNIPAKLIVMLSFVRNEEGDIVPFGEAMEMRDEAQAIRAAQAIASQRAGVIVWTRTADLVNGDFGDPVTLFKHGQVSDME
;
A
#
# COMPACT_ATOMS: atom_id res chain seq x y z
N MET A 1 -39.84 3.54 -18.47
CA MET A 1 -39.04 3.95 -17.30
C MET A 1 -38.00 2.87 -17.07
N GLU A 2 -36.95 2.83 -17.88
CA GLU A 2 -35.88 1.85 -17.72
C GLU A 2 -35.00 2.30 -16.55
N ARG A 3 -35.12 1.60 -15.42
CA ARG A 3 -34.09 1.62 -14.38
C ARG A 3 -32.86 0.98 -15.02
N ARG A 4 -31.96 1.81 -15.56
CA ARG A 4 -30.63 1.35 -15.95
C ARG A 4 -29.94 0.87 -14.68
N GLU A 5 -29.85 -0.45 -14.51
CA GLU A 5 -29.00 -1.04 -13.50
C GLU A 5 -27.59 -0.53 -13.77
N LYS A 6 -27.04 0.28 -12.85
CA LYS A 6 -25.65 0.70 -12.94
C LYS A 6 -24.80 -0.59 -12.96
N PRO A 7 -23.80 -0.71 -13.86
CA PRO A 7 -22.90 -1.85 -13.81
C PRO A 7 -22.33 -1.96 -12.40
N PRO A 8 -22.08 -3.19 -11.89
CA PRO A 8 -21.58 -3.38 -10.53
C PRO A 8 -20.35 -2.50 -10.34
N ASN A 9 -20.40 -1.62 -9.33
CA ASN A 9 -19.26 -0.82 -8.92
C ASN A 9 -18.23 -1.79 -8.35
N ILE A 10 -17.23 -2.17 -9.14
CA ILE A 10 -16.10 -2.94 -8.64
C ILE A 10 -15.27 -1.94 -7.85
N PRO A 11 -15.18 -2.05 -6.51
CA PRO A 11 -14.42 -1.10 -5.72
C PRO A 11 -12.96 -1.08 -6.22
N ALA A 12 -12.44 0.13 -6.42
CA ALA A 12 -11.07 0.32 -6.86
C ALA A 12 -10.13 -0.25 -5.80
N LYS A 13 -8.99 -0.79 -6.21
CA LYS A 13 -7.99 -1.28 -5.28
C LYS A 13 -6.83 -0.30 -5.23
N LEU A 14 -6.55 0.24 -4.04
CA LEU A 14 -5.36 1.02 -3.78
C LEU A 14 -4.28 0.06 -3.30
N ILE A 15 -3.11 0.08 -3.92
CA ILE A 15 -1.95 -0.71 -3.52
C ILE A 15 -0.83 0.27 -3.26
N VAL A 16 -0.22 0.20 -2.08
CA VAL A 16 0.80 1.15 -1.65
C VAL A 16 2.03 0.41 -1.20
N MET A 17 3.18 0.87 -1.66
CA MET A 17 4.49 0.46 -1.18
C MET A 17 5.15 1.63 -0.44
N LEU A 18 5.70 1.37 0.74
CA LEU A 18 6.50 2.33 1.49
C LEU A 18 7.76 1.64 2.00
N SER A 19 8.90 2.32 1.89
CA SER A 19 10.18 1.85 2.44
C SER A 19 10.61 2.72 3.60
N PHE A 20 11.46 2.18 4.46
CA PHE A 20 11.91 2.82 5.69
C PHE A 20 13.42 2.77 5.78
N VAL A 21 14.01 3.81 6.36
CA VAL A 21 15.42 3.86 6.73
C VAL A 21 15.55 4.19 8.20
N ARG A 22 16.73 3.91 8.75
CA ARG A 22 17.12 4.38 10.06
C ARG A 22 17.74 5.77 9.90
N ASN A 23 17.20 6.78 10.59
CA ASN A 23 17.77 8.12 10.60
C ASN A 23 19.02 8.19 11.51
N GLU A 24 19.62 9.37 11.63
CA GLU A 24 20.82 9.59 12.46
C GLU A 24 20.58 9.35 13.96
N GLU A 25 19.35 9.50 14.42
CA GLU A 25 18.93 9.29 15.82
C GLU A 25 18.64 7.81 16.11
N GLY A 26 18.63 6.96 15.08
CA GLY A 26 18.33 5.53 15.20
C GLY A 26 16.86 5.17 15.01
N ASP A 27 16.00 6.14 14.71
CA ASP A 27 14.57 5.98 14.50
C ASP A 27 14.25 5.47 13.09
N ILE A 28 13.16 4.73 13.00
CA ILE A 28 12.66 4.17 11.74
C ILE A 28 11.70 5.18 11.11
N VAL A 29 12.13 5.77 10.00
CA VAL A 29 11.38 6.82 9.30
C VAL A 29 11.09 6.39 7.86
N PRO A 30 9.97 6.86 7.27
CA PRO A 30 9.70 6.68 5.85
C PRO A 30 10.85 7.19 4.99
N PHE A 31 11.25 6.40 4.01
CA PHE A 31 12.22 6.76 3.00
C PHE A 31 11.48 7.24 1.76
N GLY A 32 11.26 8.55 1.70
CA GLY A 32 10.52 9.21 0.61
C GLY A 32 9.01 9.07 0.75
N GLU A 33 8.32 9.30 -0.37
CA GLU A 33 6.85 9.26 -0.43
C GLU A 33 6.33 7.84 -0.65
N ALA A 34 5.10 7.60 -0.20
CA ALA A 34 4.38 6.37 -0.49
C ALA A 34 4.13 6.22 -1.98
N MET A 35 4.44 5.04 -2.52
CA MET A 35 4.28 4.75 -3.94
C MET A 35 2.99 3.98 -4.18
N GLU A 36 2.08 4.57 -4.95
CA GLU A 36 0.91 3.85 -5.46
C GLU A 36 1.32 2.88 -6.58
N MET A 37 0.99 1.61 -6.40
CA MET A 37 1.28 0.53 -7.32
C MET A 37 0.00 0.10 -8.04
N ARG A 38 0.14 -0.33 -9.30
CA ARG A 38 -1.01 -0.77 -10.11
C ARG A 38 -1.29 -2.27 -10.02
N ASP A 39 -0.32 -3.04 -9.54
CA ASP A 39 -0.36 -4.50 -9.51
C ASP A 39 0.32 -5.02 -8.23
N GLU A 40 -0.34 -5.96 -7.55
CA GLU A 40 0.13 -6.51 -6.27
C GLU A 40 1.41 -7.32 -6.45
N ALA A 41 1.47 -8.16 -7.48
CA ALA A 41 2.62 -9.02 -7.71
C ALA A 41 3.86 -8.19 -8.06
N GLN A 42 3.70 -7.13 -8.87
CA GLN A 42 4.76 -6.17 -9.16
C GLN A 42 5.19 -5.41 -7.90
N ALA A 43 4.26 -4.96 -7.07
CA ALA A 43 4.56 -4.28 -5.81
C ALA A 43 5.40 -5.16 -4.88
N ILE A 44 5.01 -6.42 -4.69
CA ILE A 44 5.75 -7.37 -3.87
C ILE A 44 7.16 -7.61 -4.43
N ARG A 45 7.30 -7.82 -5.75
CA ARG A 45 8.62 -8.01 -6.37
C ARG A 45 9.52 -6.78 -6.21
N ALA A 46 8.97 -5.58 -6.38
CA ALA A 46 9.72 -4.34 -6.18
C ALA A 46 10.17 -4.19 -4.71
N ALA A 47 9.29 -4.48 -3.75
CA ALA A 47 9.61 -4.45 -2.33
C ALA A 47 10.69 -5.48 -1.96
N GLN A 48 10.61 -6.70 -2.49
CA GLN A 48 11.63 -7.74 -2.28
C GLN A 48 13.00 -7.32 -2.81
N ALA A 49 13.06 -6.65 -3.97
CA ALA A 49 14.32 -6.21 -4.57
C ALA A 49 15.09 -5.18 -3.72
N ILE A 50 14.38 -4.39 -2.91
CA ILE A 50 14.98 -3.36 -2.04
C ILE A 50 15.01 -3.75 -0.56
N ALA A 51 14.43 -4.89 -0.19
CA ALA A 51 14.25 -5.31 1.20
C ALA A 51 15.57 -5.42 1.98
N SER A 52 16.64 -5.87 1.32
CA SER A 52 17.98 -5.96 1.92
C SER A 52 18.73 -4.63 2.02
N GLN A 53 18.24 -3.58 1.35
CA GLN A 53 18.90 -2.27 1.22
C GLN A 53 18.24 -1.19 2.10
N ARG A 54 17.22 -1.56 2.87
CA ARG A 54 16.37 -0.66 3.65
C ARG A 54 16.22 -1.19 5.07
N ALA A 55 15.92 -0.31 6.02
CA ALA A 55 15.63 -0.73 7.38
C ALA A 55 14.33 -1.55 7.45
N GLY A 56 13.37 -1.22 6.58
CA GLY A 56 12.21 -2.05 6.28
C GLY A 56 11.45 -1.59 5.06
N VAL A 57 10.46 -2.39 4.67
CA VAL A 57 9.55 -2.11 3.56
C VAL A 57 8.21 -2.80 3.82
N ILE A 58 7.13 -2.13 3.46
CA ILE A 58 5.76 -2.64 3.55
C ILE A 58 5.05 -2.42 2.21
N VAL A 59 4.25 -3.41 1.82
CA VAL A 59 3.25 -3.31 0.78
C VAL A 59 1.92 -3.65 1.42
N TRP A 60 0.94 -2.79 1.27
CA TRP A 60 -0.43 -3.02 1.70
C TRP A 60 -1.40 -2.61 0.61
N THR A 61 -2.62 -3.10 0.73
CA THR A 61 -3.72 -2.74 -0.15
C THR A 61 -4.98 -2.46 0.63
N ARG A 62 -5.85 -1.61 0.10
CA ARG A 62 -7.21 -1.45 0.60
C ARG A 62 -8.19 -1.28 -0.55
N THR A 63 -9.43 -1.66 -0.32
CA THR A 63 -10.53 -1.33 -1.24
C THR A 63 -10.90 0.14 -1.09
N ALA A 64 -11.24 0.79 -2.19
CA ALA A 64 -11.74 2.15 -2.26
C ALA A 64 -13.09 2.12 -2.98
N ASP A 65 -14.16 2.31 -2.22
CA ASP A 65 -15.49 2.56 -2.77
C ASP A 65 -15.59 4.04 -3.13
N LEU A 66 -15.23 4.35 -4.38
CA LEU A 66 -15.26 5.72 -4.90
C LEU A 66 -16.68 6.30 -5.02
N VAL A 67 -17.72 5.46 -4.98
CA VAL A 67 -19.11 5.91 -5.07
C VAL A 67 -19.59 6.40 -3.72
N ASN A 68 -19.24 5.68 -2.65
CA ASN A 68 -19.64 6.03 -1.28
C ASN A 68 -18.57 6.82 -0.51
N GLY A 69 -17.37 6.96 -1.07
CA GLY A 69 -16.25 7.64 -0.43
C GLY A 69 -15.64 6.84 0.71
N ASP A 70 -15.78 5.51 0.70
CA ASP A 70 -15.36 4.63 1.79
C ASP A 70 -14.08 3.88 1.44
N PHE A 71 -13.24 3.63 2.45
CA PHE A 71 -12.03 2.83 2.32
C PHE A 71 -12.13 1.63 3.26
N GLY A 72 -11.92 0.44 2.70
CA GLY A 72 -11.84 -0.77 3.52
C GLY A 72 -10.56 -0.80 4.34
N ASP A 73 -10.48 -1.78 5.24
CA ASP A 73 -9.31 -2.00 6.08
C ASP A 73 -8.06 -2.29 5.22
N PRO A 74 -6.89 -1.76 5.60
CA PRO A 74 -5.65 -2.08 4.92
C PRO A 74 -5.23 -3.53 5.19
N VAL A 75 -4.95 -4.26 4.13
CA VAL A 75 -4.41 -5.61 4.15
C VAL A 75 -2.94 -5.56 3.78
N THR A 76 -2.07 -6.02 4.67
CA THR A 76 -0.63 -6.14 4.36
C THR A 76 -0.41 -7.31 3.40
N LEU A 77 0.20 -7.02 2.25
CA LEU A 77 0.59 -8.00 1.24
C LEU A 77 2.02 -8.50 1.43
N PHE A 78 2.91 -7.61 1.88
CA PHE A 78 4.31 -7.91 2.16
C PHE A 78 4.86 -6.98 3.22
N LYS A 79 5.70 -7.51 4.12
CA LYS A 79 6.40 -6.73 5.14
C LYS A 79 7.77 -7.35 5.40
N HIS A 80 8.80 -6.52 5.43
CA HIS A 80 10.16 -6.95 5.75
C HIS A 80 10.87 -5.88 6.60
N GLY A 81 11.70 -6.32 7.54
CA GLY A 81 12.49 -5.43 8.40
C GLY A 81 11.65 -4.63 9.41
N GLN A 82 12.23 -3.54 9.90
CA GLN A 82 11.57 -2.61 10.81
C GLN A 82 10.77 -1.59 10.00
N VAL A 83 9.46 -1.53 10.27
CA VAL A 83 8.55 -0.53 9.70
C VAL A 83 7.87 0.18 10.86
N SER A 84 7.67 1.48 10.73
CA SER A 84 6.81 2.20 11.67
C SER A 84 5.37 1.72 11.50
N ASP A 85 4.59 1.73 12.58
CA ASP A 85 3.15 1.55 12.45
C ASP A 85 2.57 2.67 11.58
N MET A 86 1.63 2.28 10.72
CA MET A 86 0.87 3.20 9.89
C MET A 86 -0.39 3.53 10.68
N GLU A 87 -0.40 4.66 11.40
CA GLU A 87 -1.65 5.21 11.97
C GLU A 87 -2.57 5.76 10.86
#